data_AF-A0A5Q4E5J7-F1
#
_entry.id   AF-A0A5Q4E5J7-F1
#
_cell.length_a   1.000
_cell.length_b   1.000
_cell.length_c   1.000
_cell.angle_alpha   90.00
_cell.angle_beta   90.00
_cell.angle_gamma   90.00
#
_symmetry.space_group_name_H-M   'P 1'
#
loop_
_entity.id
_entity.type
_entity.pdbx_description
1 polymer ?
#
loop_
_entity_poly.entity_id
_entity_poly.type
_entity_poly.pdbx_seq_one_letter_code
_entity_poly.pdbx_strand_id
1 'polypeptide(L)'
;MEKLFGLIGFPLSHSFSAGYFARKFQKENIRDCRYHSFPLEDISAFPDLLKHNSNLLGLNVTIPHKEAIIPFLDELSKSASEAGAVNTIKIFRHGSEIYTKGYNTDIYGFEQSLLRNNVKLPARSLILGTGGASKAAEWVLKK
;
A
#
# COMPACT_ATOMS: atom_id res chain seq x y z
N MET A 1 6.60 -2.30 23.32
CA MET A 1 5.57 -1.43 22.71
C MET A 1 5.03 -2.15 21.49
N GLU A 2 3.71 -2.22 21.37
CA GLU A 2 3.04 -2.89 20.25
C GLU A 2 3.20 -2.08 18.96
N LYS A 3 3.61 -2.74 17.87
CA LYS A 3 3.77 -2.16 16.53
C LYS A 3 2.44 -2.16 15.81
N LEU A 4 2.04 -1.02 15.28
CA LEU A 4 0.79 -0.87 14.57
C LEU A 4 1.01 -0.76 13.07
N PHE A 5 0.18 -1.47 12.32
CA PHE A 5 0.04 -1.40 10.88
C PHE A 5 -1.42 -1.15 10.52
N GLY A 6 -1.71 -0.83 9.27
CA GLY A 6 -3.10 -0.71 8.87
C GLY A 6 -3.38 -0.48 7.41
N LEU A 7 -4.63 -0.17 7.11
CA LEU A 7 -5.14 0.14 5.78
C LEU A 7 -5.84 1.50 5.81
N ILE A 8 -5.44 2.41 4.94
CA ILE A 8 -6.19 3.65 4.64
C ILE A 8 -6.93 3.53 3.30
N GLY A 9 -8.11 4.14 3.22
CA GLY A 9 -9.00 4.12 2.06
C GLY A 9 -10.44 4.42 2.47
N PHE A 10 -11.36 4.49 1.52
CA PHE A 10 -12.78 4.65 1.82
C PHE A 10 -13.69 4.19 0.66
N PRO A 11 -14.82 3.51 0.95
CA PRO A 11 -15.15 2.87 2.22
C PRO A 11 -14.29 1.61 2.47
N LEU A 12 -14.15 1.19 3.73
CA LEU A 12 -13.35 0.00 4.10
C LEU A 12 -14.18 -1.18 4.64
N SER A 13 -15.52 -1.09 4.60
CA SER A 13 -16.44 -2.09 5.15
C SER A 13 -16.23 -3.51 4.61
N HIS A 14 -15.78 -3.65 3.36
CA HIS A 14 -15.55 -4.94 2.70
C HIS A 14 -14.07 -5.37 2.69
N SER A 15 -13.19 -4.67 3.40
CA SER A 15 -11.77 -5.01 3.40
C SER A 15 -11.48 -6.25 4.24
N PHE A 16 -10.87 -7.26 3.61
CA PHE A 16 -10.39 -8.46 4.30
C PHE A 16 -8.98 -8.29 4.91
N SER A 17 -8.29 -7.17 4.64
CA SER A 17 -6.88 -6.99 4.97
C SER A 17 -6.58 -7.14 6.46
N ALA A 18 -7.41 -6.56 7.34
CA ALA A 18 -7.19 -6.65 8.79
C ALA A 18 -7.22 -8.11 9.27
N GLY A 19 -8.23 -8.89 8.86
CA GLY A 19 -8.33 -10.31 9.20
C GLY A 19 -7.26 -11.18 8.52
N TYR A 20 -6.79 -10.79 7.33
CA TYR A 20 -5.67 -11.46 6.66
C TYR A 20 -4.36 -11.27 7.45
N PHE A 21 -4.00 -10.03 7.78
CA PHE A 21 -2.76 -9.74 8.49
C PHE A 21 -2.76 -10.24 9.92
N ALA A 22 -3.89 -10.17 10.64
CA ALA A 22 -4.00 -10.75 11.98
C ALA A 22 -3.68 -12.25 11.96
N ARG A 23 -4.27 -13.02 11.03
CA ARG A 23 -3.96 -14.45 10.85
C ARG A 23 -2.52 -14.67 10.42
N LYS A 24 -1.99 -13.83 9.55
CA LYS A 24 -0.60 -13.96 9.07
C LYS A 24 0.40 -13.73 10.20
N PHE A 25 0.22 -12.71 11.02
CA PHE A 25 1.09 -12.48 12.19
C PHE A 25 1.05 -13.65 13.16
N GLN A 26 -0.14 -14.20 13.45
CA GLN A 26 -0.27 -15.38 14.28
C GLN A 26 0.47 -16.59 13.69
N LYS A 27 0.24 -16.88 12.40
CA LYS A 27 0.84 -18.04 11.71
C LYS A 27 2.37 -17.96 11.66
N GLU A 28 2.91 -16.76 11.43
CA GLU A 28 4.35 -16.53 11.34
C GLU A 28 5.00 -16.26 12.73
N ASN A 29 4.25 -16.40 13.82
CA ASN A 29 4.70 -16.12 15.20
C ASN A 29 5.29 -14.70 15.37
N ILE A 30 4.76 -13.73 14.61
CA ILE A 30 5.10 -12.31 14.72
C ILE A 30 4.27 -11.72 15.85
N ARG A 31 4.93 -11.48 16.98
CA ARG A 31 4.31 -10.93 18.20
C ARG A 31 4.32 -9.41 18.20
N ASP A 32 3.52 -8.83 19.09
CA ASP A 32 3.45 -7.38 19.32
C ASP A 32 3.15 -6.58 18.05
N CYS A 33 2.34 -7.12 17.14
CA CYS A 33 1.94 -6.47 15.89
C CYS A 33 0.42 -6.51 15.74
N ARG A 34 -0.18 -5.35 15.42
CA ARG A 34 -1.60 -5.24 15.06
C ARG A 34 -1.78 -4.63 13.68
N TYR A 35 -2.93 -4.95 13.07
CA TYR A 35 -3.35 -4.35 11.81
C TYR A 35 -4.77 -3.82 11.94
N HIS A 36 -4.98 -2.52 11.69
CA HIS A 36 -6.28 -1.86 11.77
C HIS A 36 -6.70 -1.20 10.46
N SER A 37 -8.01 -1.06 10.27
CA SER A 37 -8.57 -0.26 9.18
C SER A 37 -8.74 1.17 9.66
N PHE A 38 -8.27 2.13 8.87
CA PHE A 38 -8.39 3.56 9.10
C PHE A 38 -9.19 4.17 7.93
N PRO A 39 -10.53 4.17 8.00
CA PRO A 39 -11.34 4.78 6.96
C PRO A 39 -11.00 6.27 6.89
N LEU A 40 -10.56 6.73 5.72
CA LEU A 40 -10.27 8.13 5.48
C LEU A 40 -11.12 8.57 4.30
N GLU A 41 -12.15 9.39 4.53
CA GLU A 41 -12.96 9.95 3.44
C GLU A 41 -12.12 10.90 2.58
N ASP A 42 -11.30 11.73 3.23
CA ASP A 42 -10.35 12.64 2.61
C ASP A 42 -8.92 12.26 3.02
N ILE A 43 -8.02 12.25 2.04
CA ILE A 43 -6.61 11.97 2.23
C ILE A 43 -5.90 13.06 3.05
N SER A 44 -6.46 14.28 3.09
CA SER A 44 -5.94 15.40 3.88
C SER A 44 -5.85 15.09 5.38
N ALA A 45 -6.59 14.09 5.88
CA ALA A 45 -6.53 13.59 7.25
C ALA A 45 -5.31 12.68 7.53
N PHE A 46 -4.54 12.28 6.53
CA PHE A 46 -3.39 11.39 6.69
C PHE A 46 -2.31 11.92 7.66
N PRO A 47 -1.91 13.21 7.63
CA PRO A 47 -0.94 13.74 8.59
C PRO A 47 -1.43 13.62 10.04
N ASP A 48 -2.71 13.86 10.30
CA ASP A 48 -3.27 13.75 11.64
C ASP A 48 -3.36 12.29 12.10
N LEU A 49 -3.63 11.35 11.20
CA LEU A 49 -3.51 9.93 11.50
C LEU A 49 -2.10 9.57 12.00
N LEU A 50 -1.05 10.09 11.36
CA LEU A 50 0.33 9.85 11.77
C LEU A 50 0.66 10.45 13.14
N LYS A 51 0.13 11.63 13.46
CA LYS A 51 0.33 12.30 14.77
C LYS A 51 -0.32 11.52 15.91
N HIS A 52 -1.55 11.04 15.72
CA HIS A 52 -2.31 10.36 16.78
C HIS A 52 -1.88 8.91 17.02
N ASN A 53 -1.08 8.32 16.14
CA ASN A 53 -0.67 6.92 16.22
C ASN A 53 0.85 6.79 16.23
N SER A 54 1.49 7.11 17.36
CA SER A 54 2.96 7.12 17.52
C SER A 54 3.62 5.75 17.32
N ASN A 55 2.87 4.66 17.44
CA ASN A 55 3.34 3.30 17.21
C ASN A 55 3.02 2.76 15.80
N LEU A 56 2.43 3.57 14.92
CA LEU A 56 2.15 3.22 13.52
C LEU A 56 3.45 3.22 12.70
N LEU A 57 3.76 2.07 12.11
CA LEU A 57 5.02 1.82 11.37
C LEU A 57 4.81 1.50 9.88
N GLY A 58 3.58 1.25 9.46
CA GLY A 58 3.28 1.06 8.04
C GLY A 58 1.80 1.01 7.73
N LEU A 59 1.47 1.37 6.50
CA LEU A 59 0.09 1.40 6.01
C LEU A 59 0.03 0.79 4.62
N ASN A 60 -1.04 0.05 4.34
CA ASN A 60 -1.51 -0.11 2.98
C ASN A 60 -2.43 1.04 2.61
N VAL A 61 -2.46 1.35 1.31
CA VAL A 61 -3.33 2.38 0.74
C VAL A 61 -4.19 1.71 -0.32
N THR A 62 -5.50 1.89 -0.22
CA THR A 62 -6.45 1.42 -1.23
C THR A 62 -7.26 2.58 -1.81
N ILE A 63 -8.22 2.26 -2.66
CA ILE A 63 -9.12 3.24 -3.26
C ILE A 63 -9.78 4.15 -2.21
N PRO A 64 -9.98 5.44 -2.52
CA PRO A 64 -9.56 6.14 -3.75
C PRO A 64 -8.14 6.74 -3.67
N HIS A 65 -7.37 6.45 -2.60
CA HIS A 65 -6.24 7.28 -2.18
C HIS A 65 -4.87 6.90 -2.74
N LYS A 66 -4.77 5.86 -3.59
CA LYS A 66 -3.48 5.37 -4.09
C LYS A 66 -2.64 6.45 -4.81
N GLU A 67 -3.29 7.42 -5.43
CA GLU A 67 -2.63 8.53 -6.12
C GLU A 67 -2.57 9.78 -5.23
N ALA A 68 -3.68 10.08 -4.57
CA ALA A 68 -3.84 11.27 -3.74
C ALA A 68 -2.92 11.30 -2.50
N ILE A 69 -2.38 10.15 -2.09
CA ILE A 69 -1.43 10.07 -0.98
C ILE A 69 -0.03 10.57 -1.34
N ILE A 70 0.35 10.56 -2.62
CA ILE A 70 1.72 10.85 -3.08
C ILE A 70 2.26 12.20 -2.56
N PRO A 71 1.49 13.32 -2.62
CA PRO A 71 1.98 14.62 -2.13
C PRO A 71 2.26 14.67 -0.62
N PHE A 72 1.83 13.67 0.15
CA PHE A 72 2.03 13.60 1.60
C PHE A 72 3.22 12.74 2.01
N LEU A 73 3.94 12.14 1.06
CA LEU A 73 5.06 11.24 1.33
C LEU A 73 6.41 11.91 1.07
N ASP A 74 7.39 11.60 1.90
CA ASP A 74 8.74 12.17 1.78
C ASP A 74 9.54 11.55 0.63
N GLU A 75 9.33 10.27 0.37
CA GLU A 75 10.03 9.53 -0.69
C GLU A 75 9.13 8.48 -1.35
N LEU A 76 9.37 8.23 -2.63
CA LEU A 76 8.77 7.11 -3.37
C LEU A 76 9.85 6.14 -3.85
N SER A 77 9.54 4.84 -3.88
CA SER A 77 10.33 3.91 -4.69
C SER A 77 10.25 4.28 -6.17
N LYS A 78 11.31 3.99 -6.94
CA LYS A 78 11.35 4.23 -8.39
C LYS A 78 10.09 3.72 -9.11
N SER A 79 9.71 2.47 -8.83
CA SER A 79 8.51 1.84 -9.41
C SER A 79 7.20 2.53 -9.02
N ALA A 80 7.07 3.03 -7.78
CA ALA A 80 5.87 3.74 -7.34
C ALA A 80 5.77 5.13 -7.99
N SER A 81 6.91 5.81 -8.13
CA SER A 81 7.02 7.10 -8.83
C SER A 81 6.65 6.96 -10.31
N GLU A 82 7.25 6.00 -11.02
CA GLU A 82 6.96 5.76 -12.44
C GLU A 82 5.52 5.32 -12.70
N ALA A 83 4.94 4.50 -11.82
CA ALA A 83 3.55 4.08 -11.93
C ALA A 83 2.55 5.16 -11.47
N GLY A 84 2.99 6.22 -10.78
CA GLY A 84 2.13 7.27 -10.25
C GLY A 84 1.07 6.78 -9.27
N ALA A 85 1.37 5.74 -8.48
CA ALA A 85 0.47 5.18 -7.47
C ALA A 85 1.23 4.48 -6.34
N VAL A 86 0.75 4.62 -5.11
CA VAL A 86 1.27 4.00 -3.89
C VAL A 86 0.19 3.14 -3.24
N ASN A 87 0.53 1.90 -2.88
CA ASN A 87 -0.36 1.00 -2.14
C ASN A 87 0.23 0.56 -0.78
N THR A 88 1.47 0.94 -0.49
CA THR A 88 2.22 0.52 0.69
C THR A 88 3.12 1.67 1.15
N ILE A 89 3.03 2.05 2.43
CA ILE A 89 3.82 3.10 3.06
C ILE A 89 4.59 2.47 4.20
N LYS A 90 5.90 2.75 4.26
CA LYS A 90 6.72 2.48 5.43
C LYS A 90 6.93 3.78 6.19
N ILE A 91 6.71 3.76 7.49
CA ILE A 91 6.83 4.92 8.37
C ILE A 91 8.04 4.70 9.28
N PHE A 92 8.99 5.61 9.19
CA PHE A 92 10.18 5.66 10.02
C PHE A 92 9.96 6.74 11.08
N ARG A 93 10.26 6.40 12.34
CA ARG A 93 10.11 7.31 13.47
C ARG A 93 11.42 7.41 14.23
N HIS A 94 11.89 8.63 14.45
CA HIS A 94 13.09 8.92 15.24
C HIS A 94 12.78 10.08 16.18
N GLY A 95 12.47 9.77 17.45
CA GLY A 95 11.93 10.76 18.37
C GLY A 95 10.62 11.35 17.86
N SER A 96 10.59 12.67 17.66
CA SER A 96 9.46 13.42 17.07
C SER A 96 9.46 13.44 15.54
N GLU A 97 10.57 13.06 14.90
CA GLU A 97 10.70 13.08 13.44
C GLU A 97 9.98 11.89 12.81
N ILE A 98 9.27 12.17 11.72
CA ILE A 98 8.55 11.18 10.92
C ILE A 98 9.06 11.28 9.50
N TYR A 99 9.47 10.14 8.93
CA TYR A 99 9.83 10.01 7.53
C TYR A 99 9.01 8.87 6.90
N THR A 100 8.47 9.10 5.72
CA THR A 100 7.52 8.21 5.06
C THR A 100 8.01 7.85 3.66
N LYS A 101 7.96 6.55 3.36
CA LYS A 101 8.34 6.04 2.04
C LYS A 101 7.23 5.24 1.40
N GLY A 102 6.81 5.65 0.22
CA GLY A 102 5.79 5.01 -0.61
C GLY A 102 6.36 3.94 -1.54
N TYR A 103 5.60 2.85 -1.68
CA TYR A 103 5.87 1.72 -2.57
C TYR A 103 4.59 1.30 -3.28
N ASN A 104 4.78 0.61 -4.41
CA ASN A 104 3.69 -0.04 -5.14
C ASN A 104 3.97 -1.54 -5.27
N THR A 105 3.37 -2.33 -4.40
CA THR A 105 3.50 -3.78 -4.38
C THR A 105 2.54 -4.49 -5.33
N ASP A 106 1.56 -3.77 -5.92
CA ASP A 106 0.69 -4.33 -6.97
C ASP A 106 1.53 -4.69 -8.21
N ILE A 107 2.55 -3.89 -8.53
CA ILE A 107 3.53 -4.16 -9.59
C ILE A 107 4.19 -5.52 -9.39
N TYR A 108 4.75 -5.74 -8.20
CA TYR A 108 5.40 -7.01 -7.86
C TYR A 108 4.39 -8.16 -7.89
N GLY A 109 3.20 -7.96 -7.30
CA GLY A 109 2.15 -8.99 -7.25
C GLY A 109 1.69 -9.41 -8.65
N PHE A 110 1.51 -8.46 -9.56
CA PHE A 110 1.11 -8.73 -10.94
C PHE A 110 2.20 -9.46 -11.72
N GLU A 111 3.45 -8.98 -11.64
CA GLU A 111 4.60 -9.63 -12.29
C GLU A 111 4.78 -11.08 -11.81
N GLN A 112 4.71 -11.31 -10.49
CA GLN A 112 4.80 -12.66 -9.93
C GLN A 112 3.63 -13.55 -10.34
N SER A 113 2.44 -12.98 -10.51
CA SER A 113 1.27 -13.73 -10.99
C SER A 113 1.49 -14.24 -12.42
N LEU A 114 2.00 -13.41 -13.32
CA LEU A 114 2.32 -13.82 -14.70
C LEU A 114 3.35 -14.95 -14.71
N LEU A 115 4.44 -14.80 -13.95
CA LEU A 115 5.51 -15.78 -13.86
C LEU A 115 5.01 -17.13 -13.32
N ARG A 116 4.22 -17.13 -12.24
CA ARG A 116 3.65 -18.35 -11.63
C ARG A 116 2.70 -19.11 -12.56
N ASN A 117 2.06 -18.40 -13.49
CA ASN A 117 1.17 -19.00 -14.49
C ASN A 117 1.86 -19.26 -15.83
N ASN A 118 3.20 -19.15 -15.89
CA ASN A 118 4.00 -19.33 -17.10
C ASN A 118 3.54 -18.46 -18.28
N VAL A 119 2.97 -17.29 -17.99
CA VAL A 119 2.52 -16.33 -19.00
C VAL A 119 3.73 -15.53 -19.47
N LYS A 120 4.08 -15.68 -20.75
CA LYS A 120 5.02 -14.77 -21.41
C LYS A 120 4.33 -13.44 -21.65
N LEU A 121 5.07 -12.33 -21.54
CA LEU A 121 4.52 -11.00 -21.83
C LEU A 121 3.99 -10.97 -23.27
N PRO A 122 2.68 -10.73 -23.47
CA PRO A 122 2.09 -10.77 -24.80
C PRO A 122 2.47 -9.52 -25.59
N ALA A 123 2.54 -9.64 -26.92
CA ALA A 123 2.83 -8.50 -27.80
C ALA A 123 1.77 -7.38 -27.74
N ARG A 124 0.55 -7.72 -27.30
CA ARG A 124 -0.56 -6.78 -27.10
C ARG A 124 -1.34 -7.17 -25.86
N SER A 125 -1.79 -6.17 -25.10
CA SER A 125 -2.58 -6.33 -23.88
C SER A 125 -3.74 -5.34 -23.87
N LEU A 126 -4.87 -5.74 -23.29
CA LEU A 126 -5.98 -4.85 -22.97
C LEU A 126 -6.10 -4.76 -21.45
N ILE A 127 -6.03 -3.54 -20.92
CA ILE A 127 -6.23 -3.26 -19.49
C ILE A 127 -7.58 -2.58 -19.33
N LEU A 128 -8.43 -3.12 -18.46
CA LEU A 128 -9.76 -2.57 -18.18
C LEU A 128 -9.74 -1.83 -16.83
N GLY A 129 -9.79 -0.50 -16.88
CA GLY A 129 -9.75 0.39 -15.72
C GLY A 129 -8.72 1.51 -15.89
N THR A 130 -8.72 2.48 -14.97
CA THR A 130 -7.84 3.67 -15.03
C THR A 130 -7.21 4.05 -13.68
N GLY A 131 -7.45 3.28 -12.62
CA GLY A 131 -6.90 3.55 -11.29
C GLY A 131 -5.51 2.94 -11.04
N GLY A 132 -4.98 3.09 -9.82
CA GLY A 132 -3.62 2.68 -9.46
C GLY A 132 -3.26 1.21 -9.73
N ALA A 133 -4.21 0.27 -9.67
CA ALA A 133 -3.97 -1.13 -10.05
C ALA A 133 -3.76 -1.29 -11.57
N SER A 134 -4.50 -0.53 -12.39
CA SER A 134 -4.31 -0.48 -13.84
C SER A 134 -2.94 0.08 -14.19
N LYS A 135 -2.51 1.15 -13.51
CA LYS A 135 -1.17 1.74 -13.70
C LYS A 135 -0.05 0.77 -13.34
N ALA A 136 -0.22 -0.02 -12.27
CA ALA A 136 0.73 -1.07 -11.90
C ALA A 136 0.83 -2.18 -12.97
N ALA A 137 -0.30 -2.64 -13.50
CA ALA A 137 -0.33 -3.63 -14.58
C ALA A 137 0.30 -3.08 -15.87
N GLU A 138 -0.04 -1.84 -16.24
CA GLU A 138 0.54 -1.15 -17.40
C GLU A 138 2.06 -1.02 -17.28
N TRP A 139 2.57 -0.64 -16.11
CA TRP A 139 4.01 -0.52 -15.86
C TRP A 139 4.74 -1.85 -16.08
N VAL A 140 4.18 -2.98 -15.61
CA VAL A 140 4.78 -4.31 -15.82
C VAL A 140 4.74 -4.71 -17.29
N LEU A 141 3.63 -4.44 -17.99
CA LEU A 141 3.45 -4.84 -19.39
C LEU A 141 4.28 -4.00 -20.37
N LYS A 142 4.81 -2.84 -19.94
CA LYS A 142 5.70 -1.97 -20.72
C LYS A 142 7.19 -2.25 -20.52
N LYS A 143 7.57 -3.14 -19.60
CA LYS A 143 8.97 -3.59 -19.45
C LYS A 143 9.47 -4.28 -20.72
#